data_AF-A0A8C3YW34-F1
#
_entry.id   AF-A0A8C3YW34-F1
#
_cell.length_a   1.000
_cell.length_b   1.000
_cell.length_c   1.000
_cell.angle_alpha   90.00
_cell.angle_beta   90.00
_cell.angle_gamma   90.00
#
_symmetry.space_group_name_H-M   'P 1'
#
loop_
_entity.id
_entity.type
_entity.pdbx_description
1 polymer ?
#
loop_
_entity_poly.entity_id
_entity_poly.type
_entity_poly.pdbx_seq_one_letter_code
_entity_poly.pdbx_strand_id
1 'polypeptide(L)'
;MATSVGTTPGGTTPAGMTPAGTTPESENGAEFREHERILSPDFLSVAQITEMLAEDADGVQRKLEKFLNLKNLHTCLKEAILLDYYVSGFLWARGMDFSIIQYSKFMTLLDMLLHNLRTLHMSLEESLKWLGEVMAEIGPSYSQRNEEWNIFDIKQANAIVDYLKVSLFQHYKLYEFLFYSTREEIVIGSEQVIEVVKSVGHPFPDPLEEGMAFDIYSTFVEPPPTLDMEMKGLHQEQGSEESHPDASISETDPLVGFTIEDIKSVLGQVIDDILIGIQTEINEKLQIQEEAFNARIEKLKKA
;
A
#
# COMPACT_ATOMS: atom_id res chain seq x y z
N MET A 1 -97.73 -1.28 65.70
CA MET A 1 -97.58 0.01 64.99
C MET A 1 -96.67 -0.22 63.79
N ALA A 2 -97.04 0.36 62.66
CA ALA A 2 -96.27 0.38 61.41
C ALA A 2 -94.87 1.00 61.65
N THR A 3 -93.81 0.76 60.87
CA THR A 3 -93.68 0.79 59.39
C THR A 3 -92.34 0.21 58.92
N SER A 4 -92.36 -0.40 57.71
CA SER A 4 -91.43 -0.31 56.56
C SER A 4 -89.93 -0.70 56.75
N VAL A 5 -89.38 -1.76 56.12
CA VAL A 5 -89.01 -1.96 54.68
C VAL A 5 -88.14 -0.81 54.16
N GLY A 6 -86.93 -0.93 53.60
CA GLY A 6 -86.05 -1.99 53.04
C GLY A 6 -84.66 -1.32 52.81
N THR A 7 -83.59 -1.89 52.26
CA THR A 7 -83.26 -3.11 51.54
C THR A 7 -81.72 -3.23 51.54
N THR A 8 -81.22 -4.46 51.58
CA THR A 8 -79.84 -4.98 51.53
C THR A 8 -79.16 -4.78 50.16
N PRO A 9 -77.94 -5.32 49.89
CA PRO A 9 -76.68 -5.17 50.62
C PRO A 9 -75.45 -4.93 49.70
N GLY A 10 -74.39 -4.33 50.25
CA GLY A 10 -73.03 -4.48 49.73
C GLY A 10 -72.44 -5.83 50.17
N GLY A 11 -71.72 -6.50 49.27
CA GLY A 11 -71.03 -7.75 49.57
C GLY A 11 -69.89 -7.99 48.57
N THR A 12 -68.67 -7.72 49.01
CA THR A 12 -67.41 -8.05 48.32
C THR A 12 -66.71 -9.22 49.03
N THR A 13 -65.98 -10.01 48.23
CA THR A 13 -65.07 -11.16 48.53
C THR A 13 -65.72 -12.54 48.74
N PRO A 14 -65.08 -13.66 48.28
CA PRO A 14 -63.81 -14.15 48.82
C PRO A 14 -62.77 -14.71 47.81
N ALA A 15 -61.60 -15.03 48.35
CA ALA A 15 -60.37 -15.52 47.72
C ALA A 15 -60.42 -16.93 47.11
N GLY A 16 -59.48 -17.20 46.20
CA GLY A 16 -59.08 -18.55 45.76
C GLY A 16 -57.67 -18.52 45.16
N MET A 17 -56.69 -19.09 45.86
CA MET A 17 -55.29 -19.27 45.44
C MET A 17 -55.03 -20.71 44.94
N THR A 18 -54.07 -20.82 44.00
CA THR A 18 -53.28 -22.00 43.53
C THR A 18 -53.96 -23.04 42.60
N PRO A 19 -53.24 -23.75 41.67
CA PRO A 19 -51.86 -24.27 41.84
C PRO A 19 -50.87 -24.27 40.63
N ALA A 20 -49.58 -24.33 41.01
CA ALA A 20 -48.45 -25.14 40.51
C ALA A 20 -48.15 -25.35 39.01
N GLY A 21 -46.89 -25.09 38.65
CA GLY A 21 -46.22 -25.59 37.44
C GLY A 21 -44.77 -25.08 37.26
N THR A 22 -43.83 -25.63 38.04
CA THR A 22 -42.39 -25.90 37.78
C THR A 22 -41.54 -25.03 36.82
N THR A 23 -40.41 -24.57 37.38
CA THR A 23 -39.11 -24.05 36.86
C THR A 23 -38.50 -24.87 35.68
N PRO A 24 -37.49 -24.37 34.91
CA PRO A 24 -36.29 -23.69 35.40
C PRO A 24 -35.91 -22.36 34.74
N GLU A 25 -35.15 -21.63 35.53
CA GLU A 25 -34.28 -20.50 35.20
C GLU A 25 -33.57 -20.71 33.86
N SER A 26 -33.64 -19.70 33.00
CA SER A 26 -32.60 -19.44 32.01
C SER A 26 -32.02 -18.07 32.31
N GLU A 27 -31.32 -17.99 33.43
CA GLU A 27 -30.08 -17.21 33.47
C GLU A 27 -29.09 -17.94 32.56
N ASN A 28 -29.12 -17.61 31.27
CA ASN A 28 -27.97 -17.80 30.42
C ASN A 28 -27.75 -16.49 29.70
N GLY A 29 -26.56 -15.95 29.91
CA GLY A 29 -26.18 -14.59 29.64
C GLY A 29 -26.69 -14.07 28.31
N ALA A 30 -27.23 -12.86 28.38
CA ALA A 30 -27.04 -11.88 27.32
C ALA A 30 -25.54 -11.54 27.18
N GLU A 31 -24.71 -12.55 26.91
CA GLU A 31 -23.55 -12.41 26.06
C GLU A 31 -24.06 -12.64 24.64
N PHE A 32 -24.90 -11.72 24.16
CA PHE A 32 -24.85 -11.42 22.73
C PHE A 32 -23.43 -10.92 22.53
N ARG A 33 -22.53 -11.83 22.18
CA ARG A 33 -21.22 -11.49 21.66
C ARG A 33 -21.48 -10.42 20.63
N GLU A 34 -20.99 -9.21 20.89
CA GLU A 34 -20.80 -8.22 19.86
C GLU A 34 -20.01 -8.95 18.77
N HIS A 35 -20.72 -9.46 17.76
CA HIS A 35 -20.08 -9.91 16.54
C HIS A 35 -19.56 -8.63 15.93
N GLU A 36 -18.31 -8.32 16.29
CA GLU A 36 -17.49 -7.30 15.68
C GLU A 36 -17.62 -7.51 14.17
N ARG A 37 -18.37 -6.62 13.50
CA ARG A 37 -18.65 -6.76 12.07
C ARG A 37 -17.30 -6.83 11.37
N ILE A 38 -17.05 -7.85 10.54
CA ILE A 38 -15.72 -8.13 9.97
C ILE A 38 -15.12 -6.92 9.25
N LEU A 39 -15.95 -5.99 8.74
CA LEU A 39 -15.53 -4.71 8.17
C LEU A 39 -16.10 -3.53 8.96
N SER A 40 -15.78 -3.42 10.24
CA SER A 40 -16.06 -2.23 11.05
C SER A 40 -14.89 -1.96 12.00
N PRO A 41 -14.49 -0.69 12.18
CA PRO A 41 -15.08 0.54 11.62
C PRO A 41 -14.81 0.74 10.12
N ASP A 42 -15.60 1.62 9.49
CA ASP A 42 -15.45 1.97 8.08
C ASP A 42 -14.18 2.80 7.86
N PHE A 43 -13.40 2.45 6.84
CA PHE A 43 -12.16 3.16 6.48
C PHE A 43 -12.43 4.57 5.93
N LEU A 44 -13.42 4.71 5.04
CA LEU A 44 -13.85 6.00 4.48
C LEU A 44 -15.27 6.32 4.92
N SER A 45 -15.49 7.57 5.32
CA SER A 45 -16.83 8.07 5.62
C SER A 45 -17.67 8.28 4.35
N VAL A 46 -19.00 8.24 4.51
CA VAL A 46 -19.97 8.54 3.46
C VAL A 46 -19.71 9.91 2.80
N ALA A 47 -19.34 10.92 3.58
CA ALA A 47 -19.03 12.25 3.08
C ALA A 47 -17.80 12.24 2.17
N GLN A 48 -16.73 11.57 2.59
CA GLN A 48 -15.49 11.46 1.80
C GLN A 48 -15.72 10.70 0.48
N ILE A 49 -16.48 9.60 0.52
CA ILE A 49 -16.82 8.84 -0.69
C ILE A 49 -17.62 9.71 -1.65
N THR A 50 -18.66 10.38 -1.17
CA THR A 50 -19.52 11.25 -1.99
C THR A 50 -18.73 12.39 -2.61
N GLU A 51 -17.82 13.00 -1.86
CA GLU A 51 -16.96 14.07 -2.34
C GLU A 51 -15.98 13.58 -3.41
N MET A 52 -15.35 12.42 -3.22
CA MET A 52 -14.41 11.83 -4.20
C MET A 52 -15.12 11.35 -5.48
N LEU A 53 -16.37 10.88 -5.38
CA LEU A 53 -17.17 10.46 -6.53
C LEU A 53 -17.47 11.61 -7.50
N ALA A 54 -17.48 12.86 -7.02
CA ALA A 54 -17.73 14.05 -7.82
C ALA A 54 -16.49 14.55 -8.59
N GLU A 55 -15.33 13.93 -8.38
CA GLU A 55 -14.04 14.41 -8.88
C GLU A 55 -13.48 13.52 -9.99
N ASP A 56 -12.50 14.06 -10.73
CA ASP A 56 -11.70 13.29 -11.67
C ASP A 56 -10.63 12.43 -10.96
N ALA A 57 -9.84 11.68 -11.74
CA ALA A 57 -8.82 10.79 -11.18
C ALA A 57 -7.78 11.55 -10.33
N ASP A 58 -7.34 12.71 -10.80
CA ASP A 58 -6.36 13.56 -10.09
C ASP A 58 -6.96 14.16 -8.80
N GLY A 59 -8.25 14.51 -8.81
CA GLY A 59 -8.99 14.95 -7.64
C GLY A 59 -9.13 13.85 -6.58
N VAL A 60 -9.43 12.61 -6.98
CA VAL A 60 -9.46 11.44 -6.09
C VAL A 60 -8.09 11.21 -5.46
N GLN A 61 -7.02 11.25 -6.26
CA GLN A 61 -5.65 11.07 -5.79
C GLN A 61 -5.29 12.12 -4.72
N ARG A 62 -5.53 13.41 -4.97
CA ARG A 62 -5.25 14.49 -4.00
C ARG A 62 -6.04 14.35 -2.71
N LYS A 63 -7.31 13.93 -2.78
CA LYS A 63 -8.13 13.73 -1.57
C LYS A 63 -7.65 12.53 -0.76
N LEU A 64 -7.29 11.41 -1.41
CA LEU A 64 -6.76 10.23 -0.73
C LEU A 64 -5.37 10.51 -0.12
N GLU A 65 -4.50 11.23 -0.82
CA GLU A 65 -3.21 11.69 -0.30
C GLU A 65 -3.40 12.48 1.01
N LYS A 66 -4.30 13.46 0.99
CA LYS A 66 -4.61 14.28 2.16
C LYS A 66 -5.23 13.47 3.30
N PHE A 67 -6.13 12.53 2.99
CA PHE A 67 -6.78 11.67 3.97
C PHE A 67 -5.79 10.73 4.66
N LEU A 68 -4.91 10.11 3.88
CA LEU A 68 -3.85 9.21 4.37
C LEU A 68 -2.69 9.96 5.04
N ASN A 69 -2.66 11.29 4.95
CA ASN A 69 -1.61 12.16 5.49
C ASN A 69 -0.20 11.77 4.98
N LEU A 70 -0.11 11.50 3.68
CA LEU A 70 1.14 11.22 2.98
C LEU A 70 1.83 12.56 2.66
N LYS A 71 3.12 12.67 2.92
CA LYS A 71 3.87 13.95 2.83
C LYS A 71 5.04 13.89 1.87
N ASN A 72 5.54 12.69 1.58
CA ASN A 72 6.79 12.45 0.91
C ASN A 72 6.59 11.62 -0.36
N LEU A 73 5.50 11.82 -1.11
CA LEU A 73 5.20 11.00 -2.29
C LEU A 73 6.34 10.96 -3.32
N HIS A 74 7.07 12.07 -3.49
CA HIS A 74 8.17 12.18 -4.45
C HIS A 74 9.46 11.47 -4.02
N THR A 75 9.64 11.23 -2.72
CA THR A 75 10.88 10.69 -2.16
C THR A 75 10.69 9.34 -1.46
N CYS A 76 9.45 9.02 -1.08
CA CYS A 76 9.06 7.81 -0.38
C CYS A 76 8.21 6.93 -1.30
N LEU A 77 8.87 5.97 -1.96
CA LEU A 77 8.19 4.98 -2.80
C LEU A 77 7.13 4.17 -2.03
N LYS A 78 7.29 3.97 -0.71
CA LYS A 78 6.26 3.33 0.11
C LYS A 78 4.98 4.16 0.17
N GLU A 79 5.07 5.46 0.40
CA GLU A 79 3.89 6.33 0.38
C GLU A 79 3.25 6.38 -1.02
N ALA A 80 4.05 6.43 -2.08
CA ALA A 80 3.56 6.43 -3.45
C ALA A 80 2.79 5.14 -3.79
N ILE A 81 3.32 3.96 -3.45
CA ILE A 81 2.64 2.68 -3.69
C ILE A 81 1.36 2.56 -2.85
N LEU A 82 1.38 3.02 -1.59
CA LEU A 82 0.18 3.03 -0.76
C LEU A 82 -0.93 3.89 -1.39
N LEU A 83 -0.58 5.09 -1.87
CA LEU A 83 -1.53 5.96 -2.54
C LEU A 83 -2.10 5.30 -3.81
N ASP A 84 -1.23 4.75 -4.65
CA ASP A 84 -1.62 4.06 -5.88
C ASP A 84 -2.59 2.90 -5.62
N TYR A 85 -2.35 2.12 -4.56
CA TYR A 85 -3.23 1.02 -4.14
C TYR A 85 -4.65 1.48 -3.82
N TYR A 86 -4.81 2.52 -2.99
CA TYR A 86 -6.13 3.03 -2.62
C TYR A 86 -6.81 3.77 -3.77
N VAL A 87 -6.06 4.53 -4.57
CA VAL A 87 -6.61 5.25 -5.74
C VAL A 87 -7.10 4.25 -6.78
N SER A 88 -6.29 3.26 -7.14
CA SER A 88 -6.66 2.20 -8.09
C SER A 88 -7.89 1.44 -7.61
N GLY A 89 -7.96 1.10 -6.32
CA GLY A 89 -9.14 0.48 -5.72
C GLY A 89 -10.38 1.35 -5.86
N PHE A 90 -10.30 2.62 -5.48
CA PHE A 90 -11.43 3.54 -5.56
C PHE A 90 -11.92 3.72 -7.01
N LEU A 91 -11.00 3.92 -7.95
CA LEU A 91 -11.32 4.11 -9.37
C LEU A 91 -11.90 2.83 -9.99
N TRP A 92 -11.42 1.66 -9.59
CA TRP A 92 -11.98 0.38 -10.03
C TRP A 92 -13.42 0.20 -9.52
N ALA A 93 -13.67 0.47 -8.23
CA ALA A 93 -15.02 0.44 -7.67
C ALA A 93 -15.97 1.42 -8.37
N ARG A 94 -15.42 2.52 -8.90
CA ARG A 94 -16.15 3.47 -9.77
C ARG A 94 -16.54 2.91 -11.11
N GLY A 95 -15.65 2.15 -11.74
CA GLY A 95 -16.00 1.42 -12.96
C GLY A 95 -17.07 0.33 -12.75
N MET A 96 -17.28 -0.11 -11.52
CA MET A 96 -18.26 -1.14 -11.16
C MET A 96 -19.61 -0.59 -10.68
N ASP A 97 -19.79 0.74 -10.68
CA ASP A 97 -21.02 1.44 -10.24
C ASP A 97 -21.50 1.02 -8.83
N PHE A 98 -20.56 0.86 -7.89
CA PHE A 98 -20.89 0.51 -6.51
C PHE A 98 -21.73 1.61 -5.82
N SER A 99 -22.68 1.19 -4.99
CA SER A 99 -23.37 2.11 -4.08
C SER A 99 -22.41 2.66 -3.02
N ILE A 100 -22.77 3.77 -2.36
CA ILE A 100 -21.90 4.37 -1.33
C ILE A 100 -21.57 3.38 -0.19
N ILE A 101 -22.52 2.53 0.19
CA ILE A 101 -22.32 1.48 1.20
C ILE A 101 -21.32 0.44 0.68
N GLN A 102 -21.48 0.00 -0.57
CA GLN A 102 -20.56 -0.94 -1.22
C GLN A 102 -19.15 -0.37 -1.34
N TYR A 103 -19.01 0.93 -1.67
CA TYR A 103 -17.72 1.62 -1.64
C TYR A 103 -17.09 1.59 -0.26
N SER A 104 -17.84 1.97 0.78
CA SER A 104 -17.32 1.98 2.16
C SER A 104 -16.79 0.60 2.53
N LYS A 105 -17.55 -0.46 2.24
CA LYS A 105 -17.15 -1.83 2.56
C LYS A 105 -15.99 -2.33 1.71
N PHE A 106 -15.98 -2.05 0.42
CA PHE A 106 -14.86 -2.41 -0.45
C PHE A 106 -13.56 -1.70 -0.04
N MET A 107 -13.62 -0.41 0.24
CA MET A 107 -12.44 0.35 0.68
C MET A 107 -11.94 -0.09 2.06
N THR A 108 -12.86 -0.49 2.95
CA THR A 108 -12.50 -1.10 4.25
C THR A 108 -11.85 -2.47 4.05
N LEU A 109 -12.34 -3.29 3.12
CA LEU A 109 -11.71 -4.55 2.75
C LEU A 109 -10.27 -4.34 2.25
N LEU A 110 -10.05 -3.35 1.38
CA LEU A 110 -8.70 -3.02 0.89
C LEU A 110 -7.78 -2.58 2.02
N ASP A 111 -8.27 -1.75 2.94
CA ASP A 111 -7.50 -1.30 4.10
C ASP A 111 -7.12 -2.46 5.02
N MET A 112 -8.06 -3.35 5.32
CA MET A 112 -7.83 -4.50 6.18
C MET A 112 -6.86 -5.52 5.56
N LEU A 113 -6.95 -5.79 4.27
CA LEU A 113 -5.98 -6.66 3.58
C LEU A 113 -4.56 -6.11 3.70
N LEU A 114 -4.40 -4.81 3.47
CA LEU A 114 -3.10 -4.16 3.54
C LEU A 114 -2.61 -4.05 4.99
N HIS A 115 -3.52 -3.81 5.94
CA HIS A 115 -3.26 -3.84 7.36
C HIS A 115 -2.74 -5.21 7.79
N ASN A 116 -3.49 -6.28 7.50
CA ASN A 116 -3.12 -7.67 7.83
C ASN A 116 -1.75 -8.03 7.25
N LEU A 117 -1.48 -7.63 6.01
CA LEU A 117 -0.18 -7.81 5.42
C LEU A 117 0.90 -7.06 6.18
N ARG A 118 0.69 -5.78 6.54
CA ARG A 118 1.67 -4.88 7.17
C ARG A 118 1.91 -5.11 8.66
N THR A 119 0.90 -5.56 9.41
CA THR A 119 0.94 -5.64 10.88
C THR A 119 0.97 -7.08 11.38
N LEU A 120 0.23 -7.97 10.73
CA LEU A 120 0.16 -9.38 11.13
C LEU A 120 1.15 -10.26 10.36
N HIS A 121 1.88 -9.68 9.39
CA HIS A 121 2.79 -10.43 8.51
C HIS A 121 2.12 -11.64 7.87
N MET A 122 0.83 -11.51 7.56
CA MET A 122 0.02 -12.61 7.07
C MET A 122 0.60 -13.11 5.75
N SER A 123 0.81 -14.42 5.62
CA SER A 123 1.25 -15.02 4.35
C SER A 123 0.15 -14.90 3.29
N LEU A 124 0.48 -15.11 2.02
CA LEU A 124 -0.52 -15.12 0.94
C LEU A 124 -1.63 -16.17 1.19
N GLU A 125 -1.27 -17.34 1.70
CA GLU A 125 -2.24 -18.40 2.02
C GLU A 125 -3.22 -17.97 3.11
N GLU A 126 -2.70 -17.39 4.20
CA GLU A 126 -3.53 -16.90 5.30
C GLU A 126 -4.42 -15.73 4.87
N SER A 127 -3.90 -14.81 4.03
CA SER A 127 -4.68 -13.69 3.49
C SER A 127 -5.80 -14.16 2.56
N LEU A 128 -5.56 -15.20 1.74
CA LEU A 128 -6.60 -15.81 0.91
C LEU A 128 -7.67 -16.50 1.75
N LYS A 129 -7.27 -17.19 2.82
CA LYS A 129 -8.20 -17.81 3.77
C LYS A 129 -9.07 -16.75 4.46
N TRP A 130 -8.44 -15.68 4.97
CA TRP A 130 -9.14 -14.57 5.59
C TRP A 130 -10.11 -13.90 4.62
N LEU A 131 -9.70 -13.65 3.36
CA LEU A 131 -10.60 -13.14 2.33
C LEU A 131 -11.77 -14.08 2.09
N GLY A 132 -11.55 -15.40 2.06
CA GLY A 132 -12.61 -16.38 1.92
C GLY A 132 -13.66 -16.30 3.04
N GLU A 133 -13.21 -16.10 4.28
CA GLU A 133 -14.08 -15.89 5.45
C GLU A 133 -14.89 -14.59 5.34
N VAL A 134 -14.23 -13.48 4.97
CA VAL A 134 -14.89 -12.17 4.79
C VAL A 134 -15.91 -12.20 3.64
N MET A 135 -15.56 -12.82 2.51
CA MET A 135 -16.45 -12.93 1.36
C MET A 135 -17.64 -13.86 1.62
N ALA A 136 -17.50 -14.83 2.52
CA ALA A 136 -18.62 -15.68 2.95
C ALA A 136 -19.61 -14.93 3.87
N GLU A 137 -19.14 -13.94 4.64
CA GLU A 137 -20.00 -13.13 5.52
C GLU A 137 -20.74 -12.02 4.74
N ILE A 138 -20.07 -11.40 3.77
CA ILE A 138 -20.57 -10.18 3.08
C ILE A 138 -21.20 -10.52 1.73
N GLY A 139 -20.82 -11.67 1.18
CA GLY A 139 -21.39 -12.21 -0.04
C GLY A 139 -22.79 -12.78 0.17
N PRO A 140 -23.45 -13.14 -0.94
CA PRO A 140 -24.81 -13.65 -0.92
C PRO A 140 -24.91 -14.96 -0.14
N SER A 141 -25.55 -14.89 1.03
CA SER A 141 -25.79 -16.05 1.87
C SER A 141 -26.87 -16.96 1.27
N TYR A 142 -26.54 -18.22 0.97
CA TYR A 142 -27.52 -19.24 0.55
C TYR A 142 -28.51 -19.61 1.67
N SER A 143 -28.18 -19.28 2.92
CA SER A 143 -29.08 -19.47 4.05
C SER A 143 -29.87 -18.19 4.30
N GLN A 144 -31.19 -18.32 4.32
CA GLN A 144 -32.22 -17.29 4.47
C GLN A 144 -32.22 -16.58 5.84
N ARG A 145 -31.08 -16.52 6.52
CA ARG A 145 -31.00 -16.07 7.91
C ARG A 145 -30.80 -14.56 8.03
N ASN A 146 -30.41 -13.86 6.96
CA ASN A 146 -29.89 -12.51 7.05
C ASN A 146 -29.93 -11.76 5.69
N GLU A 147 -31.11 -11.39 5.18
CA GLU A 147 -31.26 -10.56 3.96
C GLU A 147 -30.55 -9.19 4.08
N GLU A 148 -30.33 -8.73 5.32
CA GLU A 148 -29.68 -7.46 5.66
C GLU A 148 -28.16 -7.43 5.39
N TRP A 149 -27.54 -8.59 5.10
CA TRP A 149 -26.08 -8.75 5.06
C TRP A 149 -25.51 -9.00 3.66
N ASN A 150 -26.36 -9.11 2.64
CA ASN A 150 -25.93 -9.28 1.24
C ASN A 150 -25.53 -7.92 0.65
N ILE A 151 -24.36 -7.40 1.04
CA ILE A 151 -23.86 -6.10 0.58
C ILE A 151 -23.46 -6.17 -0.90
N PHE A 152 -22.89 -7.30 -1.34
CA PHE A 152 -22.51 -7.54 -2.73
C PHE A 152 -23.32 -8.70 -3.31
N ASP A 153 -23.72 -8.58 -4.57
CA ASP A 153 -24.29 -9.72 -5.30
C ASP A 153 -23.19 -10.72 -5.72
N ILE A 154 -23.60 -11.88 -6.25
CA ILE A 154 -22.66 -12.95 -6.66
C ILE A 154 -21.65 -12.43 -7.71
N LYS A 155 -22.09 -11.59 -8.64
CA LYS A 155 -21.23 -11.08 -9.73
C LYS A 155 -20.24 -10.06 -9.18
N GLN A 156 -20.69 -9.14 -8.33
CA GLN A 156 -19.87 -8.14 -7.66
C GLN A 156 -18.83 -8.80 -6.76
N ALA A 157 -19.23 -9.81 -5.99
CA ALA A 157 -18.31 -10.57 -5.13
C ALA A 157 -17.20 -11.27 -5.94
N ASN A 158 -17.55 -11.91 -7.05
CA ASN A 158 -16.56 -12.50 -7.96
C ASN A 158 -15.64 -11.45 -8.58
N ALA A 159 -16.20 -10.30 -9.00
CA ALA A 159 -15.41 -9.20 -9.56
C ALA A 159 -14.41 -8.63 -8.54
N ILE A 160 -14.79 -8.50 -7.27
CA ILE A 160 -13.89 -8.09 -6.18
C ILE A 160 -12.75 -9.09 -6.04
N VAL A 161 -13.06 -10.39 -5.99
CA VAL A 161 -12.04 -11.44 -5.90
C VAL A 161 -11.09 -11.40 -7.09
N ASP A 162 -11.61 -11.22 -8.31
CA ASP A 162 -10.80 -11.14 -9.52
C ASP A 162 -9.93 -9.87 -9.56
N TYR A 163 -10.45 -8.73 -9.09
CA TYR A 163 -9.66 -7.52 -8.90
C TYR A 163 -8.52 -7.75 -7.92
N LEU A 164 -8.79 -8.36 -6.76
CA LEU A 164 -7.76 -8.62 -5.74
C LEU A 164 -6.68 -9.59 -6.24
N LYS A 165 -7.05 -10.57 -7.08
CA LYS A 165 -6.09 -11.48 -7.72
C LYS A 165 -5.06 -10.73 -8.56
N VAL A 166 -5.51 -9.81 -9.43
CA VAL A 166 -4.62 -9.09 -10.36
C VAL A 166 -3.95 -7.85 -9.74
N SER A 167 -4.46 -7.36 -8.61
CA SER A 167 -3.90 -6.22 -7.88
C SER A 167 -2.97 -6.69 -6.76
N LEU A 168 -3.50 -6.85 -5.54
CA LEU A 168 -2.73 -7.14 -4.34
C LEU A 168 -2.03 -8.50 -4.41
N PHE A 169 -2.75 -9.56 -4.77
CA PHE A 169 -2.23 -10.93 -4.64
C PHE A 169 -1.19 -11.27 -5.71
N GLN A 170 -1.33 -10.76 -6.94
CA GLN A 170 -0.32 -10.92 -7.97
C GLN A 170 1.03 -10.31 -7.54
N HIS A 171 1.00 -9.21 -6.79
CA HIS A 171 2.18 -8.47 -6.37
C HIS A 171 2.52 -8.69 -4.88
N TYR A 172 1.98 -9.74 -4.25
CA TYR A 172 2.03 -9.91 -2.79
C TYR A 172 3.46 -9.89 -2.24
N LYS A 173 4.40 -10.56 -2.92
CA LYS A 173 5.83 -10.56 -2.56
C LYS A 173 6.47 -9.17 -2.64
N LEU A 174 6.03 -8.32 -3.57
CA LEU A 174 6.51 -6.94 -3.67
C LEU A 174 6.00 -6.10 -2.50
N TYR A 175 4.73 -6.28 -2.10
CA TYR A 175 4.19 -5.63 -0.91
C TYR A 175 4.87 -6.11 0.38
N GLU A 176 5.15 -7.42 0.52
CA GLU A 176 5.96 -7.95 1.63
C GLU A 176 7.34 -7.27 1.67
N PHE A 177 8.04 -7.23 0.53
CA PHE A 177 9.35 -6.56 0.43
C PHE A 177 9.24 -5.07 0.80
N LEU A 178 8.21 -4.38 0.32
CA LEU A 178 7.99 -2.97 0.61
C LEU A 178 7.83 -2.67 2.11
N PHE A 179 7.16 -3.57 2.85
CA PHE A 179 6.92 -3.37 4.28
C PHE A 179 8.07 -3.85 5.16
N TYR A 180 8.81 -4.87 4.74
CA TYR A 180 9.73 -5.60 5.62
C TYR A 180 11.18 -5.56 5.23
N SER A 181 11.50 -5.23 3.98
CA SER A 181 12.89 -5.13 3.56
C SER A 181 13.45 -3.78 3.96
N THR A 182 14.53 -3.82 4.75
CA THR A 182 15.38 -2.66 4.97
C THR A 182 15.97 -2.27 3.62
N ARG A 183 15.60 -1.10 3.09
CA ARG A 183 16.27 -0.57 1.91
C ARG A 183 17.72 -0.31 2.29
N GLU A 184 18.65 -0.99 1.64
CA GLU A 184 20.02 -0.53 1.59
C GLU A 184 19.99 0.83 0.90
N GLU A 185 20.18 1.90 1.68
CA GLU A 185 20.35 3.25 1.14
C GLU A 185 21.67 3.25 0.37
N ILE A 186 21.61 3.02 -0.94
CA ILE A 186 22.75 3.25 -1.81
C ILE A 186 22.92 4.77 -1.88
N VAL A 187 23.70 5.33 -0.96
CA VAL A 187 24.16 6.71 -1.02
C VAL A 187 25.11 6.83 -2.20
N ILE A 188 24.58 7.13 -3.38
CA ILE A 188 25.39 7.53 -4.54
C ILE A 188 25.80 8.97 -4.28
N GLY A 189 26.89 9.16 -3.54
CA GLY A 189 27.54 10.45 -3.38
C GLY A 189 28.09 10.90 -4.73
N SER A 190 27.34 11.72 -5.45
CA SER A 190 27.85 12.43 -6.62
C SER A 190 28.43 13.75 -6.13
N GLU A 191 29.76 13.80 -5.96
CA GLU A 191 30.49 15.05 -5.74
C GLU A 191 30.43 15.88 -7.04
N GLN A 192 29.46 16.79 -7.12
CA GLN A 192 29.37 17.73 -8.24
C GLN A 192 30.35 18.89 -7.99
N VAL A 193 31.50 18.83 -8.65
CA VAL A 193 32.42 19.97 -8.74
C VAL A 193 31.90 20.90 -9.83
N ILE A 194 31.12 21.91 -9.45
CA ILE A 194 30.72 22.98 -10.36
C ILE A 194 31.87 23.98 -10.41
N GLU A 195 32.53 24.09 -11.57
CA GLU A 195 33.52 25.14 -11.80
C GLU A 195 32.80 26.49 -11.87
N VAL A 196 32.91 27.27 -10.79
CA VAL A 196 32.32 28.61 -10.72
C VAL A 196 33.14 29.53 -11.63
N VAL A 197 32.51 30.02 -12.71
CA VAL A 197 33.10 31.06 -13.57
C VAL A 197 33.49 32.25 -12.68
N LYS A 198 34.78 32.63 -12.72
CA LYS A 198 35.30 33.75 -11.94
C LYS A 198 34.51 35.03 -12.29
N SER A 199 34.11 35.77 -11.25
CA SER A 199 33.25 36.96 -11.37
C SER A 199 33.84 38.03 -12.31
N VAL A 200 32.95 38.86 -12.85
CA VAL A 200 33.03 39.90 -13.92
C VAL A 200 34.18 40.94 -13.81
N GLY A 201 35.14 40.77 -12.91
CA GLY A 201 36.30 41.66 -12.72
C GLY A 201 37.60 41.22 -13.39
N HIS A 202 37.66 40.04 -14.00
CA HIS A 202 38.86 39.54 -14.68
C HIS A 202 38.52 39.07 -16.10
N PRO A 203 39.34 39.42 -17.12
CA PRO A 203 39.18 38.83 -18.44
C PRO A 203 39.40 37.31 -18.33
N PHE A 204 38.41 36.54 -18.77
CA PHE A 204 38.49 35.09 -18.89
C PHE A 204 38.42 34.71 -20.38
N PRO A 205 39.33 33.88 -20.90
CA PRO A 205 40.45 33.22 -20.21
C PRO A 205 41.57 34.20 -19.81
N ASP A 206 42.45 33.79 -18.91
CA ASP A 206 43.59 34.62 -18.50
C ASP A 206 44.46 34.92 -19.75
N PRO A 207 44.97 36.15 -19.98
CA PRO A 207 45.65 36.49 -21.24
C PRO A 207 46.89 35.65 -21.58
N LEU A 208 47.50 35.03 -20.56
CA LEU A 208 48.59 34.07 -20.71
C LEU A 208 48.13 32.69 -21.22
N GLU A 209 46.83 32.38 -21.10
CA GLU A 209 46.18 31.18 -21.65
C GLU A 209 45.84 31.36 -23.14
N GLU A 210 45.60 32.59 -23.60
CA GLU A 210 45.26 32.92 -25.00
C GLU A 210 46.50 33.08 -25.92
N GLY A 211 47.72 32.93 -25.40
CA GLY A 211 48.95 33.02 -26.19
C GLY A 211 49.26 34.44 -26.72
N MET A 212 48.82 35.48 -26.02
CA MET A 212 49.06 36.88 -26.38
C MET A 212 50.55 37.25 -26.25
N ALA A 213 51.07 38.01 -27.21
CA ALA A 213 52.41 38.58 -27.11
C ALA A 213 52.47 39.63 -25.99
N PHE A 214 53.54 39.60 -25.19
CA PHE A 214 53.67 40.39 -23.95
C PHE A 214 53.55 41.91 -24.17
N ASP A 215 54.05 42.40 -25.30
CA ASP A 215 53.97 43.81 -25.70
C ASP A 215 52.53 44.28 -25.90
N ILE A 216 51.66 43.43 -26.45
CA ILE A 216 50.24 43.71 -26.63
C ILE A 216 49.52 43.72 -25.27
N TYR A 217 49.82 42.75 -24.41
CA TYR A 217 49.24 42.66 -23.07
C TYR A 217 49.54 43.91 -22.22
N SER A 218 50.82 44.28 -22.10
CA SER A 218 51.22 45.42 -21.26
C SER A 218 50.76 46.78 -21.79
N THR A 219 50.51 46.90 -23.09
CA THR A 219 50.08 48.18 -23.67
C THR A 219 48.56 48.39 -23.58
N PHE A 220 47.77 47.33 -23.74
CA PHE A 220 46.32 47.46 -23.96
C PHE A 220 45.44 46.71 -22.96
N VAL A 221 45.99 45.76 -22.21
CA VAL A 221 45.23 44.87 -21.32
C VAL A 221 45.57 45.11 -19.85
N GLU A 222 46.85 45.37 -19.55
CA GLU A 222 47.30 45.64 -18.18
C GLU A 222 46.68 46.96 -17.65
N PRO A 223 45.88 46.92 -16.56
CA PRO A 223 45.33 48.13 -15.98
C PRO A 223 46.48 49.02 -15.45
N PRO A 224 46.44 50.35 -15.65
CA PRO A 224 47.44 51.23 -15.04
C PRO A 224 47.38 51.08 -13.51
N PRO A 225 48.54 51.12 -12.81
CA PRO A 225 48.59 50.87 -11.37
C PRO A 225 47.77 51.95 -10.63
N THR A 226 46.60 51.55 -10.14
CA THR A 226 45.81 52.34 -9.20
C THR A 226 46.48 52.32 -7.84
N LEU A 227 46.97 53.49 -7.42
CA LEU A 227 47.36 53.74 -6.03
C LEU A 227 46.12 53.60 -5.13
N ASP A 228 46.33 52.86 -4.04
CA ASP A 228 45.40 52.47 -2.98
C ASP A 228 44.24 53.45 -2.66
N MET A 229 43.01 52.92 -2.52
CA MET A 229 42.11 53.34 -1.43
C MET A 229 40.90 52.39 -1.23
N GLU A 230 40.94 51.71 -0.09
CA GLU A 230 39.83 51.34 0.82
C GLU A 230 38.47 50.85 0.29
N MET A 231 38.26 49.54 0.50
CA MET A 231 37.06 48.86 1.02
C MET A 231 35.81 49.71 1.33
N LYS A 232 34.69 49.42 0.64
CA LYS A 232 33.33 49.48 1.22
C LYS A 232 32.33 48.69 0.36
N GLY A 233 31.65 47.74 1.00
CA GLY A 233 30.67 46.88 0.34
C GLY A 233 29.31 47.53 0.13
N LEU A 234 28.44 46.85 -0.62
CA LEU A 234 27.13 46.38 -0.15
C LEU A 234 26.44 45.57 -1.26
N HIS A 235 25.67 44.58 -0.80
CA HIS A 235 24.64 43.83 -1.51
C HIS A 235 23.87 44.60 -2.58
N GLN A 236 23.51 43.92 -3.68
CA GLN A 236 22.11 43.92 -4.11
C GLN A 236 21.75 42.66 -4.90
N GLU A 237 20.61 42.11 -4.51
CA GLU A 237 19.90 40.97 -5.08
C GLU A 237 19.39 41.19 -6.51
N GLN A 238 19.13 40.03 -7.13
CA GLN A 238 18.02 39.73 -8.04
C GLN A 238 18.13 40.14 -9.52
N GLY A 239 18.14 39.07 -10.33
CA GLY A 239 17.11 38.88 -11.34
C GLY A 239 17.63 38.84 -12.76
N SER A 240 17.66 37.66 -13.37
CA SER A 240 16.77 37.33 -14.50
C SER A 240 17.00 35.92 -14.99
N GLU A 241 15.89 35.29 -15.35
CA GLU A 241 15.78 34.08 -16.16
C GLU A 241 16.57 34.24 -17.46
N GLU A 242 17.26 33.19 -17.90
CA GLU A 242 17.39 32.90 -19.34
C GLU A 242 17.72 31.42 -19.58
N SER A 243 16.73 30.77 -20.19
CA SER A 243 16.79 29.65 -21.15
C SER A 243 18.11 28.88 -21.31
N HIS A 244 18.07 27.61 -20.93
CA HIS A 244 18.96 26.56 -21.46
C HIS A 244 18.68 26.29 -22.95
N PRO A 245 19.72 26.17 -23.79
CA PRO A 245 19.73 25.22 -24.87
C PRO A 245 20.53 23.97 -24.48
N ASP A 246 19.95 22.82 -24.83
CA ASP A 246 20.49 21.48 -24.64
C ASP A 246 21.93 21.34 -25.16
N ALA A 247 22.85 20.98 -24.26
CA ALA A 247 24.13 20.40 -24.63
C ALA A 247 24.01 18.89 -24.54
N SER A 248 23.98 18.25 -25.71
CA SER A 248 24.02 16.81 -25.90
C SER A 248 25.21 16.18 -25.17
N ILE A 249 24.93 15.54 -24.04
CA ILE A 249 25.88 14.66 -23.36
C ILE A 249 25.75 13.30 -24.07
N SER A 250 26.81 12.90 -24.78
CA SER A 250 26.92 11.55 -25.31
C SER A 250 27.06 10.58 -24.15
N GLU A 251 25.94 10.08 -23.63
CA GLU A 251 25.89 8.84 -22.83
C GLU A 251 26.42 7.70 -23.70
N THR A 252 27.68 7.33 -23.50
CA THR A 252 28.14 6.02 -23.99
C THR A 252 27.49 4.96 -23.13
N ASP A 253 26.49 4.29 -23.70
CA ASP A 253 25.75 3.20 -23.09
C ASP A 253 26.73 2.16 -22.49
N PRO A 254 26.64 1.85 -21.18
CA PRO A 254 27.49 0.86 -20.50
C PRO A 254 27.31 -0.57 -21.03
N LEU A 255 26.35 -0.80 -21.94
CA LEU A 255 26.16 -2.06 -22.66
C LEU A 255 26.94 -2.13 -23.99
N VAL A 256 27.65 -1.06 -24.39
CA VAL A 256 28.52 -1.05 -25.58
C VAL A 256 29.66 -2.04 -25.39
N GLY A 257 29.50 -3.21 -25.99
CA GLY A 257 30.48 -4.30 -25.96
C GLY A 257 29.90 -5.67 -25.62
N PHE A 258 28.70 -5.73 -25.04
CA PHE A 258 28.01 -7.00 -24.81
C PHE A 258 27.15 -7.36 -26.00
N THR A 259 27.39 -8.55 -26.54
CA THR A 259 26.54 -9.10 -27.59
C THR A 259 25.36 -9.84 -26.97
N ILE A 260 24.29 -9.98 -27.74
CA ILE A 260 23.11 -10.76 -27.34
C ILE A 260 23.49 -12.22 -27.01
N GLU A 261 24.52 -12.76 -27.65
CA GLU A 261 25.05 -14.09 -27.36
C GLU A 261 25.69 -14.18 -25.98
N ASP A 262 26.36 -13.13 -25.50
CA ASP A 262 26.95 -13.11 -24.15
C ASP A 262 25.86 -13.19 -23.08
N ILE A 263 24.77 -12.43 -23.26
CA ILE A 263 23.62 -12.44 -22.34
C ILE A 263 22.92 -13.82 -22.36
N LYS A 264 22.71 -14.40 -23.55
CA LYS A 264 22.12 -15.75 -23.66
C LYS A 264 23.00 -16.82 -23.02
N SER A 265 24.32 -16.72 -23.15
CA SER A 265 25.25 -17.67 -22.55
C SER A 265 25.21 -17.60 -21.03
N VAL A 266 25.23 -16.40 -20.45
CA VAL A 266 25.14 -16.22 -18.99
C VAL A 266 23.79 -16.71 -18.47
N LEU A 267 22.70 -16.38 -19.17
CA LEU A 267 21.37 -16.85 -18.80
C LEU A 267 21.25 -18.37 -18.88
N GLY A 268 21.80 -19.00 -19.92
CA GLY A 268 21.83 -20.46 -20.07
C GLY A 268 22.58 -21.13 -18.92
N GLN A 269 23.76 -20.61 -18.57
CA GLN A 269 24.55 -21.12 -17.45
C GLN A 269 23.79 -21.04 -16.11
N VAL A 270 23.13 -19.91 -15.84
CA VAL A 270 22.35 -19.74 -14.61
C VAL A 270 21.16 -20.70 -14.55
N ILE A 271 20.48 -20.92 -15.68
CA ILE A 271 19.36 -21.86 -15.76
C ILE A 271 19.84 -23.30 -15.52
N ASP A 272 20.96 -23.69 -16.13
CA ASP A 272 21.52 -25.03 -15.95
C ASP A 272 21.95 -25.28 -14.50
N ASP A 273 22.61 -24.30 -13.87
CA ASP A 273 23.05 -24.41 -12.47
C ASP A 273 21.85 -24.56 -11.50
N ILE A 274 20.78 -23.78 -11.72
CA ILE A 274 19.55 -23.87 -10.91
C ILE A 274 18.85 -25.21 -11.16
N LEU A 275 18.75 -25.66 -12.42
CA LEU A 275 18.07 -26.90 -12.77
C LEU A 275 18.80 -28.12 -12.19
N ILE A 276 20.14 -28.14 -12.24
CA ILE A 276 20.97 -29.17 -11.61
C ILE A 276 20.79 -29.17 -10.09
N GLY A 277 20.74 -27.99 -9.47
CA GLY A 277 20.46 -27.84 -8.03
C GLY A 277 19.12 -28.46 -7.64
N ILE A 278 18.04 -28.10 -8.34
CA ILE A 278 16.70 -28.62 -8.11
C ILE A 278 16.64 -30.15 -8.33
N GLN A 279 17.24 -30.64 -9.41
CA GLN A 279 17.28 -32.08 -9.71
C GLN A 279 17.97 -32.86 -8.58
N THR A 280 19.07 -32.31 -8.04
CA THR A 280 19.83 -32.93 -6.95
C THR A 280 19.02 -32.92 -5.65
N GLU A 281 18.39 -31.80 -5.31
CA GLU A 281 17.54 -31.68 -4.12
C GLU A 281 16.36 -32.66 -4.15
N ILE A 282 15.66 -32.76 -5.28
CA ILE A 282 14.54 -33.70 -5.45
C ILE A 282 15.01 -35.14 -5.26
N ASN A 283 16.15 -35.51 -5.86
CA ASN A 283 16.70 -36.87 -5.73
C ASN A 283 17.07 -37.19 -4.28
N GLU A 284 17.69 -36.26 -3.56
CA GLU A 284 18.05 -36.43 -2.15
C GLU A 284 16.80 -36.57 -1.26
N LYS A 285 15.79 -35.72 -1.45
CA LYS A 285 14.52 -35.80 -0.71
C LYS A 285 13.80 -37.12 -0.97
N LEU A 286 13.81 -37.59 -2.21
CA LEU A 286 13.20 -38.87 -2.59
C LEU A 286 13.91 -40.04 -1.93
N GLN A 287 15.24 -40.04 -1.92
CA GLN A 287 16.05 -41.07 -1.26
C GLN A 287 15.78 -41.11 0.26
N ILE A 288 15.75 -39.96 0.93
CA ILE A 288 15.44 -39.88 2.37
C ILE A 288 14.05 -40.45 2.66
N GLN A 289 13.05 -40.14 1.83
CA GLN A 289 11.71 -40.70 1.99
C GLN A 289 11.69 -42.21 1.77
N GLU A 290 12.36 -42.72 0.73
CA GLU A 290 12.45 -44.14 0.44
C GLU A 290 13.10 -44.91 1.62
N GLU A 291 14.20 -44.41 2.17
CA GLU A 291 14.86 -44.98 3.34
C GLU A 291 13.94 -44.98 4.57
N ALA A 292 13.19 -43.90 4.80
CA ALA A 292 12.23 -43.82 5.89
C ALA A 292 11.08 -44.83 5.76
N PHE A 293 10.54 -45.00 4.54
CA PHE A 293 9.51 -46.00 4.26
C PHE A 293 10.05 -47.43 4.40
N ASN A 294 11.23 -47.71 3.86
CA ASN A 294 11.89 -49.01 4.00
C ASN A 294 12.15 -49.37 5.47
N ALA A 295 12.61 -48.42 6.28
CA ALA A 295 12.79 -48.61 7.72
C ALA A 295 11.47 -48.94 8.43
N ARG A 296 10.35 -48.31 8.01
CA ARG A 296 9.02 -48.59 8.57
C ARG A 296 8.50 -49.97 8.15
N ILE A 297 8.73 -50.39 6.90
CA ILE A 297 8.39 -51.72 6.40
C ILE A 297 9.18 -52.80 7.16
N GLU A 298 10.48 -52.61 7.35
CA GLU A 298 11.31 -53.57 8.09
C GLU A 298 10.92 -53.67 9.58
N LYS A 299 10.47 -52.57 10.20
CA LYS A 299 9.88 -52.62 11.55
C LYS A 299 8.59 -53.45 11.58
N LEU A 300 7.75 -53.34 10.56
CA LEU A 300 6.50 -54.10 10.46
C LEU A 300 6.73 -55.59 10.17
N LYS A 301 7.79 -55.95 9.43
CA LYS A 301 8.16 -57.36 9.19
C LYS A 301 8.76 -58.07 10.40
N LYS A 302 9.32 -57.30 11.36
CA LYS A 302 9.95 -57.84 12.59
C LYS A 302 8.98 -57.94 13.78
N ALA A 303 7.77 -57.43 13.65
CA ALA A 303 6.68 -57.57 14.62
C ALA A 303 5.79 -58.76 14.24
#